data_AF-A0AAT9HC68-F1
#
_entry.id   AF-A0AAT9HC68-F1
#
_cell.length_a   1.000
_cell.length_b   1.000
_cell.length_c   1.000
_cell.angle_alpha   90.00
_cell.angle_beta   90.00
_cell.angle_gamma   90.00
#
_symmetry.space_group_name_H-M   'P 1'
#
loop_
_entity.id
_entity.type
_entity.pdbx_description
1 polymer ?
#
loop_
_entity_poly.entity_id
_entity_poly.type
_entity_poly.pdbx_seq_one_letter_code
_entity_poly.pdbx_strand_id
1 'polypeptide(L)'
;MTTETDSFPRRHARTLRFTLGAPRSFSVAPDGSRVAFLRSGSGTDRANSLWVLDTEGGGERVAADPHALLGGASENLPAEERARRERSREGGAGIVGYATDAAVELTSFALSGRLFTAELRAGTARELPVPGPVIDPRPSPDGRYVAYVSRARCGSWRPRGRANAPSPPRSRRTSPTGWRSSSRPRR
;
A
#
# COMPACT_ATOMS: atom_id res chain seq x y z
N MET A 1 -18.55 22.42 -35.16
CA MET A 1 -18.17 21.19 -34.43
C MET A 1 -19.30 20.80 -33.53
N THR A 2 -20.09 19.80 -33.93
CA THR A 2 -21.22 19.28 -33.16
C THR A 2 -20.67 18.42 -32.01
N THR A 3 -20.90 18.86 -30.78
CA THR A 3 -20.69 18.05 -29.58
C THR A 3 -21.69 16.89 -29.63
N GLU A 4 -21.22 15.71 -30.02
CA GLU A 4 -22.02 14.48 -29.97
C GLU A 4 -22.41 14.24 -28.50
N THR A 5 -23.67 14.54 -28.18
CA THR A 5 -24.19 14.47 -26.83
C THR A 5 -24.39 12.99 -26.48
N ASP A 6 -23.46 12.42 -25.72
CA ASP A 6 -23.47 11.00 -25.34
C ASP A 6 -24.84 10.63 -24.73
N SER A 7 -25.46 9.55 -25.20
CA SER A 7 -26.84 9.22 -24.78
C SER A 7 -26.90 8.86 -23.29
N PHE A 8 -28.05 9.07 -22.66
CA PHE A 8 -28.24 8.76 -21.24
C PHE A 8 -27.84 7.31 -20.88
N PRO A 9 -28.22 6.26 -21.64
CA PRO A 9 -27.79 4.89 -21.34
C PRO A 9 -26.26 4.70 -21.39
N ARG A 10 -25.57 5.37 -22.32
CA ARG A 10 -24.11 5.32 -22.44
C ARG A 10 -23.43 6.04 -21.28
N ARG A 11 -23.92 7.22 -20.89
CA ARG A 11 -23.46 7.93 -19.69
C ARG A 11 -23.68 7.10 -18.42
N HIS A 12 -24.88 6.56 -18.24
CA HIS A 12 -25.24 5.72 -17.09
C HIS A 12 -24.37 4.45 -17.00
N ALA A 13 -24.03 3.81 -18.12
CA ALA A 13 -23.13 2.65 -18.13
C ALA A 13 -21.66 3.04 -17.87
N ARG A 14 -21.19 4.16 -18.44
CA ARG A 14 -19.79 4.63 -18.30
C ARG A 14 -19.45 5.08 -16.89
N THR A 15 -20.38 5.72 -16.18
CA THR A 15 -20.20 6.23 -14.82
C THR A 15 -20.60 5.23 -13.72
N LEU A 16 -20.93 3.99 -14.11
CA LEU A 16 -21.54 2.98 -13.24
C LEU A 16 -22.72 3.55 -12.43
N ARG A 17 -23.76 4.06 -13.10
CA ARG A 17 -24.93 4.66 -12.44
C ARG A 17 -24.56 5.91 -11.63
N PHE A 18 -23.57 6.67 -12.11
CA PHE A 18 -23.02 7.86 -11.44
C PHE A 18 -22.42 7.60 -10.06
N THR A 19 -22.01 6.36 -9.76
CA THR A 19 -21.32 6.05 -8.51
C THR A 19 -19.80 6.27 -8.62
N LEU A 20 -19.25 6.32 -9.83
CA LEU A 20 -17.87 6.76 -10.03
C LEU A 20 -17.75 8.24 -9.64
N GLY A 21 -16.85 8.53 -8.71
CA GLY A 21 -16.66 9.85 -8.10
C GLY A 21 -17.37 10.04 -6.75
N ALA A 22 -18.23 9.09 -6.32
CA ALA A 22 -18.81 9.15 -4.98
C ALA A 22 -17.78 8.68 -3.94
N PRO A 23 -17.45 9.50 -2.92
CA PRO A 23 -16.52 9.11 -1.86
C PRO A 23 -17.12 7.99 -0.99
N ARG A 24 -16.29 7.03 -0.61
CA ARG A 24 -16.65 5.87 0.23
C ARG A 24 -15.55 5.51 1.21
N SER A 25 -15.86 4.62 2.16
CA SER A 25 -14.90 4.09 3.14
C SER A 25 -14.19 5.20 3.90
N PHE A 26 -14.93 5.94 4.73
CA PHE A 26 -14.41 7.08 5.47
C PHE A 26 -13.70 6.66 6.76
N SER A 27 -12.60 7.32 7.09
CA SER A 27 -11.95 7.27 8.40
C SER A 27 -11.65 8.69 8.85
N VAL A 28 -12.11 9.06 10.05
CA VAL A 28 -11.96 10.41 10.62
C VAL A 28 -10.87 10.37 11.68
N ALA A 29 -9.93 11.31 11.63
CA ALA A 29 -8.93 11.40 12.70
C ALA A 29 -9.59 11.75 14.04
N PRO A 30 -9.09 11.23 15.18
CA PRO A 30 -9.65 11.55 16.48
C PRO A 30 -9.58 13.04 16.83
N ASP A 31 -8.61 13.76 16.28
CA ASP A 31 -8.46 15.22 16.43
C ASP A 31 -9.40 16.01 15.52
N GLY A 32 -10.15 15.34 14.64
CA GLY A 32 -11.05 15.96 13.68
C GLY A 32 -10.34 16.61 12.49
N SER A 33 -9.02 16.71 12.47
CA SER A 33 -8.23 17.49 11.50
C SER A 33 -8.30 16.97 10.06
N ARG A 34 -8.71 15.71 9.87
CA ARG A 34 -8.77 15.10 8.54
C ARG A 34 -9.80 14.00 8.41
N VAL A 35 -10.15 13.74 7.16
CA VAL A 35 -10.95 12.58 6.76
C VAL A 35 -10.25 11.87 5.61
N ALA A 36 -9.90 10.60 5.79
CA ALA A 36 -9.44 9.73 4.72
C ALA A 36 -10.62 9.03 4.05
N PHE A 37 -10.59 8.87 2.72
CA PHE A 37 -11.65 8.20 1.97
C PHE A 37 -11.17 7.68 0.61
N LEU A 38 -11.94 6.79 0.00
CA LEU A 38 -11.71 6.30 -1.36
C LEU A 38 -12.64 6.99 -2.33
N ARG A 39 -12.09 7.43 -3.45
CA ARG A 39 -12.86 8.04 -4.55
C ARG A 39 -12.09 7.86 -5.86
N SER A 40 -12.81 7.62 -6.95
CA SER A 40 -12.17 7.62 -8.27
C SER A 40 -11.68 9.03 -8.65
N GLY A 41 -10.60 9.10 -9.43
CA GLY A 41 -10.02 10.39 -9.84
C GLY A 41 -10.95 11.22 -10.73
N SER A 42 -11.87 10.56 -11.42
CA SER A 42 -12.89 11.20 -12.27
C SER A 42 -14.14 10.32 -12.38
N GLY A 43 -15.21 10.85 -12.99
CA GLY A 43 -16.44 10.10 -13.27
C GLY A 43 -16.30 9.01 -14.35
N THR A 44 -15.14 8.92 -15.01
CA THR A 44 -14.83 7.89 -16.01
C THR A 44 -13.69 6.97 -15.57
N ASP A 45 -12.93 7.39 -14.57
CA ASP A 45 -11.91 6.57 -13.93
C ASP A 45 -12.57 5.48 -13.10
N ARG A 46 -12.23 4.23 -13.40
CA ARG A 46 -12.70 3.08 -12.63
C ARG A 46 -11.83 2.85 -11.40
N ALA A 47 -10.62 3.41 -11.37
CA ALA A 47 -9.67 3.22 -10.29
C ALA A 47 -9.97 4.14 -9.11
N ASN A 48 -10.15 3.57 -7.92
CA ASN A 48 -10.25 4.34 -6.69
C ASN A 48 -8.86 4.77 -6.20
N SER A 49 -8.70 6.05 -5.92
CA SER A 49 -7.55 6.61 -5.22
C SER A 49 -7.87 6.83 -3.75
N LEU A 50 -6.83 6.90 -2.92
CA LEU A 50 -6.95 7.32 -1.53
C LEU A 50 -6.85 8.85 -1.46
N TRP A 51 -7.86 9.46 -0.87
CA TRP A 51 -7.98 10.90 -0.68
C TRP A 51 -7.95 11.26 0.80
N VAL A 52 -7.52 12.48 1.07
CA VAL A 52 -7.56 13.10 2.40
C VAL A 52 -8.20 14.47 2.24
N LEU A 53 -9.24 14.73 3.02
CA LEU A 53 -9.77 16.07 3.27
C LEU A 53 -9.13 16.61 4.54
N ASP A 54 -8.51 17.77 4.45
CA ASP A 54 -8.10 18.56 5.61
C ASP A 54 -9.25 19.50 6.01
N THR A 55 -9.73 19.37 7.24
CA THR A 55 -10.93 20.07 7.71
C THR A 55 -10.65 21.49 8.18
N GLU A 56 -9.40 21.84 8.48
CA GLU A 56 -9.02 23.15 9.02
C GLU A 56 -8.76 24.19 7.92
N GLY A 57 -8.77 23.76 6.65
CA GLY A 57 -8.72 24.67 5.49
C GLY A 57 -7.94 24.14 4.29
N GLY A 58 -7.31 22.97 4.38
CA GLY A 58 -6.43 22.43 3.33
C GLY A 58 -7.13 21.78 2.13
N GLY A 59 -8.46 21.65 2.16
CA GLY A 59 -9.23 21.05 1.07
C GLY A 59 -8.92 19.56 0.88
N GLU A 60 -9.34 19.03 -0.27
CA GLU A 60 -9.10 17.62 -0.61
C GLU A 60 -7.82 17.44 -1.42
N ARG A 61 -7.06 16.40 -1.11
CA ARG A 61 -5.89 15.98 -1.88
C ARG A 61 -5.78 14.47 -1.99
N VAL A 62 -5.09 14.01 -3.03
CA VAL A 62 -4.75 12.60 -3.21
C VAL A 62 -3.58 12.22 -2.29
N ALA A 63 -3.76 11.20 -1.47
CA ALA A 63 -2.70 10.62 -0.63
C ALA A 63 -2.07 9.38 -1.26
N ALA A 64 -2.82 8.63 -2.09
CA ALA A 64 -2.27 7.54 -2.87
C ALA A 64 -3.02 7.37 -4.20
N ASP A 65 -2.29 7.51 -5.31
CA ASP A 65 -2.78 7.25 -6.65
C ASP A 65 -2.34 5.85 -7.11
N PRO A 66 -3.26 4.92 -7.41
CA PRO A 66 -2.92 3.60 -7.89
C PRO A 66 -2.12 3.61 -9.20
N HIS A 67 -2.34 4.59 -10.08
CA HIS A 67 -1.59 4.68 -11.34
C HIS A 67 -0.14 5.09 -11.10
N ALA A 68 0.09 6.06 -10.21
CA ALA A 68 1.43 6.46 -9.81
C ALA A 68 2.18 5.31 -9.12
N LEU A 69 1.50 4.59 -8.22
CA LEU A 69 2.09 3.50 -7.43
C LEU A 69 2.43 2.25 -8.24
N LEU A 70 1.70 1.96 -9.32
CA LEU A 70 1.96 0.79 -10.16
C LEU A 70 3.05 1.00 -11.22
N GLY A 71 3.61 2.21 -11.36
CA GLY A 71 4.65 2.51 -12.34
C GLY A 71 4.51 3.88 -13.01
N GLY A 72 4.09 4.89 -12.25
CA GLY A 72 3.99 6.29 -12.67
C GLY A 72 4.71 7.20 -11.68
N ALA A 73 5.96 6.87 -11.33
CA ALA A 73 6.82 7.81 -10.62
C ALA A 73 7.00 9.06 -11.48
N SER A 74 6.59 10.17 -10.90
CA SER A 74 6.44 11.49 -11.49
C SER A 74 7.80 12.13 -11.75
N GLU A 75 8.40 11.84 -12.89
CA GLU A 75 9.18 12.81 -13.65
C GLU A 75 8.75 12.68 -15.13
N ASN A 76 7.99 13.67 -15.61
CA ASN A 76 7.64 13.88 -17.03
C ASN A 76 7.03 12.68 -17.78
N LEU A 77 5.73 12.42 -17.60
CA LEU A 77 4.96 11.58 -18.52
C LEU A 77 4.21 12.48 -19.54
N PRO A 78 4.67 12.55 -20.81
CA PRO A 78 3.97 13.26 -21.87
C PRO A 78 2.59 12.64 -22.11
N ALA A 79 1.63 13.47 -22.56
CA ALA A 79 0.22 13.09 -22.74
C ALA A 79 -0.01 11.83 -23.61
N GLU A 80 0.95 11.47 -24.46
CA GLU A 80 0.92 10.30 -25.34
C GLU A 80 1.01 8.95 -24.60
N GLU A 81 1.76 8.87 -23.50
CA GLU A 81 1.93 7.60 -22.74
C GLU A 81 0.68 7.26 -21.91
N ARG A 82 -0.14 8.27 -21.57
CA ARG A 82 -1.43 8.12 -20.90
C ARG A 82 -2.45 7.37 -21.77
N ALA A 83 -2.47 7.65 -23.08
CA ALA A 83 -3.38 7.05 -24.05
C ALA A 83 -3.04 5.59 -24.40
N ARG A 84 -1.76 5.20 -24.32
CA ARG A 84 -1.34 3.81 -24.57
C ARG A 84 -1.76 2.88 -23.45
N ARG A 85 -1.64 3.33 -22.20
CA ARG A 85 -1.95 2.52 -21.00
C ARG A 85 -3.44 2.35 -20.76
N GLU A 86 -4.26 3.24 -21.30
CA GLU A 86 -5.73 3.15 -21.32
C GLU A 86 -6.25 1.86 -21.99
N ARG A 87 -5.41 1.20 -22.80
CA ARG A 87 -5.74 -0.07 -23.49
C ARG A 87 -5.42 -1.34 -22.67
N SER A 88 -4.58 -1.27 -21.65
CA SER A 88 -4.15 -2.44 -20.86
C SER A 88 -5.04 -2.65 -19.64
N ARG A 89 -6.22 -3.23 -19.87
CA ARG A 89 -7.29 -3.50 -18.89
C ARG A 89 -7.02 -4.68 -17.94
N GLU A 90 -5.81 -4.85 -17.43
CA GLU A 90 -5.49 -5.95 -16.50
C GLU A 90 -5.05 -5.40 -15.14
N GLY A 91 -6.05 -5.18 -14.27
CA GLY A 91 -5.83 -4.85 -12.86
C GLY A 91 -7.12 -4.32 -12.24
N GLY A 92 -7.68 -5.05 -11.28
CA GLY A 92 -8.88 -4.63 -10.54
C GLY A 92 -8.74 -3.19 -10.07
N ALA A 93 -9.74 -2.37 -10.40
CA ALA A 93 -9.57 -0.94 -10.63
C ALA A 93 -9.28 -0.14 -9.34
N GLY A 94 -8.01 -0.07 -8.95
CA GLY A 94 -7.49 0.80 -7.89
C GLY A 94 -7.59 0.24 -6.46
N ILE A 95 -7.56 1.15 -5.48
CA ILE A 95 -7.57 0.82 -4.05
C ILE A 95 -9.01 0.49 -3.63
N VAL A 96 -9.28 -0.77 -3.28
CA VAL A 96 -10.64 -1.22 -2.94
C VAL A 96 -11.00 -1.02 -1.47
N GLY A 97 -10.00 -1.00 -0.59
CA GLY A 97 -10.12 -0.85 0.85
C GLY A 97 -8.77 -0.53 1.48
N TYR A 98 -8.80 0.02 2.69
CA TYR A 98 -7.62 0.41 3.44
C TYR A 98 -7.90 0.28 4.95
N ALA A 99 -6.84 0.33 5.76
CA ALA A 99 -6.92 0.45 7.21
C ALA A 99 -5.95 1.51 7.70
N THR A 100 -6.29 2.18 8.81
CA THR A 100 -5.49 3.26 9.41
C THR A 100 -4.95 2.85 10.78
N ASP A 101 -3.91 3.54 11.21
CA ASP A 101 -3.53 3.59 12.62
C ASP A 101 -4.58 4.37 13.45
N ALA A 102 -4.40 4.43 14.77
CA ALA A 102 -5.39 5.05 15.66
C ALA A 102 -5.51 6.56 15.45
N ALA A 103 -4.43 7.22 15.02
CA ALA A 103 -4.38 8.66 14.79
C ALA A 103 -4.81 9.07 13.36
N VAL A 104 -5.03 8.10 12.46
CA VAL A 104 -5.31 8.35 11.03
C VAL A 104 -4.16 9.17 10.42
N GLU A 105 -2.93 8.78 10.71
CA GLU A 105 -1.71 9.34 10.13
C GLU A 105 -1.08 8.41 9.12
N LEU A 106 -1.22 7.10 9.33
CA LEU A 106 -0.70 6.07 8.45
C LEU A 106 -1.83 5.18 7.98
N THR A 107 -1.89 4.98 6.67
CA THR A 107 -2.82 4.04 6.04
C THR A 107 -2.06 2.90 5.39
N SER A 108 -2.57 1.67 5.49
CA SER A 108 -2.11 0.54 4.69
C SER A 108 -3.21 -0.02 3.80
N PHE A 109 -2.84 -0.46 2.60
CA PHE A 109 -3.77 -1.04 1.63
C PHE A 109 -3.06 -2.03 0.70
N ALA A 110 -3.85 -2.91 0.09
CA ALA A 110 -3.37 -3.84 -0.94
C ALA A 110 -3.71 -3.28 -2.33
N LEU A 111 -2.76 -3.34 -3.26
CA LEU A 111 -2.93 -2.91 -4.65
C LEU A 111 -2.18 -3.88 -5.56
N SER A 112 -2.90 -4.51 -6.49
CA SER A 112 -2.37 -5.56 -7.38
C SER A 112 -1.60 -6.67 -6.63
N GLY A 113 -2.11 -7.07 -5.47
CA GLY A 113 -1.51 -8.09 -4.61
C GLY A 113 -0.27 -7.62 -3.83
N ARG A 114 0.14 -6.36 -3.95
CA ARG A 114 1.29 -5.80 -3.22
C ARG A 114 0.83 -4.95 -2.03
N LEU A 115 1.69 -4.82 -1.02
CA LEU A 115 1.43 -4.01 0.17
C LEU A 115 1.93 -2.59 -0.03
N PHE A 116 1.07 -1.61 0.23
CA PHE A 116 1.43 -0.20 0.25
C PHE A 116 1.06 0.45 1.58
N THR A 117 1.81 1.49 1.92
CA THR A 117 1.46 2.43 2.99
C THR A 117 1.45 3.86 2.47
N ALA A 118 0.54 4.67 2.98
CA ALA A 118 0.48 6.11 2.72
C ALA A 118 0.54 6.89 4.04
N GLU A 119 1.43 7.87 4.12
CA GLU A 119 1.47 8.84 5.21
C GLU A 119 0.49 9.97 4.87
N LEU A 120 -0.60 10.03 5.63
CA LEU A 120 -1.70 10.92 5.33
C LEU A 120 -1.31 12.38 5.50
N ARG A 121 -0.48 12.76 6.48
CA ARG A 121 0.02 14.15 6.64
C ARG A 121 0.93 14.57 5.49
N ALA A 122 1.92 13.74 5.17
CA ALA A 122 2.93 14.07 4.15
C ALA A 122 2.39 13.91 2.72
N GLY A 123 1.30 13.16 2.52
CA GLY A 123 0.77 12.85 1.20
C GLY A 123 1.69 11.93 0.39
N THR A 124 2.52 11.15 1.07
CA THR A 124 3.48 10.23 0.44
C THR A 124 2.93 8.81 0.51
N ALA A 125 3.19 8.02 -0.52
CA ALA A 125 2.83 6.61 -0.54
C ALA A 125 3.99 5.77 -1.07
N ARG A 126 4.19 4.58 -0.49
CA ARG A 126 5.29 3.68 -0.83
C ARG A 126 4.89 2.22 -0.73
N GLU A 127 5.54 1.38 -1.52
CA GLU A 127 5.44 -0.07 -1.44
C GLU A 127 6.23 -0.60 -0.24
N LEU A 128 5.67 -1.55 0.49
CA LEU A 128 6.37 -2.34 1.49
C LEU A 128 6.66 -3.73 0.90
N PRO A 129 7.94 -4.08 0.64
CA PRO A 129 8.28 -5.36 0.02
C PRO A 129 7.96 -6.50 0.98
N VAL A 130 7.09 -7.40 0.54
CA VAL A 130 6.65 -8.59 1.29
C VAL A 130 6.58 -9.80 0.37
N PRO A 131 6.83 -11.01 0.90
CA PRO A 131 6.79 -12.23 0.11
C PRO A 131 5.34 -12.61 -0.24
N GLY A 132 5.05 -12.62 -1.54
CA GLY A 132 3.79 -13.10 -2.10
C GLY A 132 2.63 -12.11 -2.02
N PRO A 133 1.44 -12.52 -2.50
CA PRO A 133 0.26 -11.67 -2.55
C PRO A 133 -0.28 -11.36 -1.15
N VAL A 134 -0.67 -10.11 -0.95
CA VAL A 134 -1.12 -9.54 0.33
C VAL A 134 -2.63 -9.37 0.36
N ILE A 135 -3.22 -9.73 1.50
CA ILE A 135 -4.64 -9.55 1.82
C ILE A 135 -4.76 -8.88 3.18
N ASP A 136 -5.74 -7.99 3.31
CA ASP A 136 -6.13 -7.27 4.54
C ASP A 136 -4.95 -6.71 5.37
N PRO A 137 -4.16 -5.78 4.81
CA PRO A 137 -3.11 -5.15 5.59
C PRO A 137 -3.69 -4.21 6.65
N ARG A 138 -3.22 -4.37 7.89
CA ARG A 138 -3.67 -3.65 9.08
C ARG A 138 -2.46 -3.00 9.76
N PRO A 139 -2.37 -1.67 9.81
CA PRO A 139 -1.32 -1.04 10.59
C PRO A 139 -1.60 -1.25 12.09
N SER A 140 -0.55 -1.29 12.90
CA SER A 140 -0.70 -1.26 14.36
C SER A 140 -1.27 0.10 14.78
N PRO A 141 -1.92 0.18 15.97
CA PRO A 141 -2.46 1.45 16.46
C PRO A 141 -1.43 2.58 16.55
N ASP A 142 -0.15 2.24 16.76
CA ASP A 142 0.99 3.17 16.81
C ASP A 142 1.68 3.39 15.45
N GLY A 143 1.17 2.81 14.36
CA GLY A 143 1.71 2.96 13.01
C GLY A 143 3.06 2.29 12.74
N ARG A 144 3.64 1.58 13.72
CA ARG A 144 5.00 1.02 13.59
C ARG A 144 5.06 -0.31 12.84
N TYR A 145 3.96 -1.06 12.83
CA TYR A 145 3.87 -2.39 12.23
C TYR A 145 2.70 -2.45 11.27
N VAL A 146 2.79 -3.34 10.29
CA VAL A 146 1.65 -3.68 9.43
C VAL A 146 1.49 -5.19 9.45
N ALA A 147 0.41 -5.66 10.05
CA ALA A 147 -0.01 -7.06 9.96
C ALA A 147 -0.68 -7.31 8.60
N TYR A 148 -0.47 -8.48 8.02
CA TYR A 148 -1.09 -8.85 6.75
C TYR A 148 -1.21 -10.36 6.61
N VAL A 149 -2.13 -10.80 5.75
CA VAL A 149 -2.31 -12.21 5.40
C VAL A 149 -1.67 -12.47 4.03
N SER A 150 -0.86 -13.52 3.92
CA SER A 150 -0.42 -14.05 2.63
C SER A 150 -0.81 -15.52 2.48
N ARG A 151 -0.92 -16.00 1.24
CA ARG A 151 -1.39 -17.37 0.90
C ARG A 151 -0.58 -18.52 1.52
N ALA A 152 0.45 -18.25 2.32
CA ALA A 152 1.23 -19.25 3.05
C ALA A 152 1.38 -19.04 4.57
N ARG A 153 0.95 -17.90 5.17
CA ARG A 153 1.00 -17.61 6.64
C ARG A 153 0.44 -16.22 6.95
N CYS A 154 0.11 -15.97 8.22
CA CYS A 154 -0.01 -14.60 8.75
C CYS A 154 1.39 -14.00 8.96
N GLY A 155 1.61 -12.77 8.50
CA GLY A 155 2.89 -12.07 8.58
C GLY A 155 2.78 -10.69 9.22
N SER A 156 3.89 -10.17 9.74
CA SER A 156 4.00 -8.78 10.19
C SER A 156 5.19 -8.11 9.53
N TRP A 157 4.98 -6.93 8.96
CA TRP A 157 6.04 -6.12 8.39
C TRP A 157 6.62 -5.14 9.43
N ARG A 158 7.95 -4.97 9.40
CA ARG A 158 8.72 -4.02 10.22
C ARG A 158 9.72 -3.29 9.32
N PRO A 159 9.90 -1.96 9.46
CA PRO A 159 11.00 -1.28 8.80
C PRO A 159 12.31 -1.85 9.33
N ARG A 160 13.16 -2.37 8.43
CA ARG A 160 14.53 -2.73 8.81
C ARG A 160 15.26 -1.45 9.18
N GLY A 161 15.64 -1.29 10.44
CA GLY A 161 16.53 -0.22 10.87
C GLY A 161 17.81 -0.26 10.04
N ARG A 162 18.31 0.90 9.62
CA ARG A 162 19.66 1.02 9.04
C ARG A 162 20.68 0.56 10.07
N ALA A 163 21.34 -0.57 9.79
CA ALA A 163 22.68 -0.99 10.25
C ALA A 163 22.84 -2.47 9.82
N ASN A 164 23.98 -3.00 9.42
CA ASN A 164 25.36 -2.54 9.53
C ASN A 164 26.20 -3.32 8.49
N ALA A 165 27.39 -2.79 8.19
CA ALA A 165 28.43 -3.40 7.37
C ALA A 165 28.64 -4.90 7.63
N PRO A 166 29.09 -5.69 6.63
CA PRO A 166 29.35 -7.12 6.80
C PRO A 166 30.37 -7.33 7.93
N SER A 167 29.99 -8.16 8.90
CA SER A 167 30.86 -8.59 10.00
C SER A 167 32.11 -9.30 9.43
N PRO A 168 33.31 -9.10 9.99
CA PRO A 168 34.48 -9.84 9.53
C PRO A 168 34.32 -11.33 9.90
N PRO A 169 34.89 -12.25 9.09
CA PRO A 169 34.71 -13.69 9.31
C PRO A 169 35.33 -14.13 10.63
N ARG A 170 34.55 -14.92 11.40
CA ARG A 170 35.02 -15.60 12.61
C ARG A 170 36.21 -16.50 12.29
N SER A 171 37.37 -16.20 12.86
CA SER A 171 38.49 -17.13 12.90
C SER A 171 38.10 -18.36 13.73
N ARG A 172 38.35 -19.55 13.17
CA ARG A 172 38.20 -20.82 13.86
C ARG A 172 39.22 -20.89 15.00
N ARG A 173 38.76 -20.80 16.25
CA ARG A 173 39.50 -21.29 17.42
C ARG A 173 39.07 -22.73 17.67
N THR A 174 39.85 -23.68 17.17
CA THR A 174 39.79 -25.06 17.64
C THR A 174 40.54 -25.13 18.98
N SER A 175 39.77 -25.31 20.06
CA SER A 175 40.29 -25.69 21.38
C SER A 175 40.92 -27.09 21.33
N PRO A 176 42.04 -27.35 22.01
CA PRO A 176 42.40 -28.70 22.41
C PRO A 176 41.76 -29.02 23.77
N THR A 177 41.79 -30.30 24.13
CA THR A 177 41.53 -30.88 25.46
C THR A 177 40.10 -31.39 25.71
N GLY A 178 39.94 -32.69 25.54
CA GLY A 178 38.81 -33.47 26.06
C GLY A 178 39.31 -34.84 26.51
N TRP A 179 39.56 -34.96 27.82
CA TRP A 179 39.85 -36.20 28.55
C TRP A 179 38.77 -37.28 28.32
N ARG A 180 39.17 -38.56 28.34
CA ARG A 180 38.25 -39.66 28.64
C ARG A 180 38.93 -40.75 29.47
N SER A 181 38.46 -40.87 30.71
CA SER A 181 38.81 -41.90 31.68
C SER A 181 38.01 -43.19 31.44
N SER A 182 38.74 -44.30 31.42
CA SER A 182 38.46 -45.60 32.06
C SER A 182 37.01 -46.09 32.19
N SER A 183 36.74 -47.24 31.56
CA SER A 183 35.80 -48.25 32.10
C SER A 183 36.38 -49.65 31.86
N ARG A 184 36.59 -50.39 32.96
CA ARG A 184 36.89 -51.83 33.00
C ARG A 184 35.75 -52.65 32.40
N PRO A 185 36.01 -53.93 32.04
CA PRO A 185 35.32 -54.99 32.77
C PRO A 185 36.21 -56.17 33.19
N ARG A 186 35.61 -56.99 34.05
CA ARG A 186 36.12 -58.13 34.83
C ARG A 186 36.65 -59.30 33.98
N ARG A 187 37.71 -59.96 34.46
CA ARG A 187 37.66 -61.29 35.11
C ARG A 187 38.94 -61.53 35.92
#